data_AF-A0A1Q8WLP2-F1
#
_entry.id   AF-A0A1Q8WLP2-F1
#
_cell.length_a   1.000
_cell.length_b   1.000
_cell.length_c   1.000
_cell.angle_alpha   90.00
_cell.angle_beta   90.00
_cell.angle_gamma   90.00
#
_symmetry.space_group_name_H-M   'P 1'
#
loop_
_entity.id
_entity.type
_entity.pdbx_description
1 polymer ?
#
loop_
_entity_poly.entity_id
_entity_poly.type
_entity_poly.pdbx_seq_one_letter_code
_entity_poly.pdbx_strand_id
1 'polypeptide(L)' 'MVSACYMDPDLDIVDTADDDDGMLPDMLEASYTCASAVAGALNWQPLEETDVAARRAFWLWYLDEAIPAVLAG' A
#
# COMPACT_ATOMS: atom_id res chain seq x y z
N MET A 1 -5.99 24.55 6.28
CA MET A 1 -5.15 23.36 6.55
C MET A 1 -6.11 22.20 6.72
N VAL A 2 -6.28 21.40 5.68
CA VAL A 2 -7.08 20.17 5.76
C VAL A 2 -6.10 19.08 6.22
N SER A 3 -6.39 18.47 7.37
CA SER A 3 -5.61 17.35 7.88
C SER A 3 -5.79 16.16 6.93
N ALA A 4 -4.74 15.38 6.69
CA ALA A 4 -4.86 14.09 5.99
C ALA A 4 -5.79 13.09 6.73
N CYS A 5 -6.26 13.45 7.94
CA CYS A 5 -7.25 12.70 8.71
C CYS A 5 -8.67 13.32 8.68
N TYR A 6 -8.93 14.35 7.85
CA TYR A 6 -10.27 14.91 7.71
C TYR A 6 -11.07 14.06 6.73
N MET A 7 -11.90 13.16 7.27
CA MET A 7 -12.93 12.45 6.51
C MET A 7 -14.24 13.24 6.64
N ASP A 8 -14.69 13.84 5.55
CA ASP A 8 -15.95 14.56 5.50
C ASP A 8 -17.12 13.57 5.63
N PRO A 9 -17.99 13.69 6.66
CA PRO A 9 -19.12 12.78 6.83
C PRO A 9 -20.21 12.95 5.76
N ASP A 10 -20.19 14.04 4.99
CA ASP A 10 -21.11 14.30 3.87
C ASP A 10 -20.51 13.88 2.51
N LEU A 11 -19.31 13.25 2.49
CA LEU A 11 -18.83 12.53 1.31
C LEU A 11 -19.71 11.29 1.13
N ASP A 12 -20.85 11.50 0.48
CA ASP A 12 -21.72 10.47 -0.05
C ASP A 12 -20.81 9.47 -0.79
N ILE A 13 -20.72 8.25 -0.24
CA ILE A 13 -20.05 7.11 -0.86
C ILE A 13 -20.93 6.73 -2.05
N VAL A 14 -20.95 7.58 -3.06
CA VAL A 14 -21.39 7.21 -4.38
C VAL A 14 -20.28 6.29 -4.88
N ASP A 15 -20.45 5.01 -4.54
CA ASP A 15 -19.67 3.86 -4.97
C ASP A 15 -19.76 3.73 -6.49
N THR A 16 -19.14 4.67 -7.20
CA THR A 16 -18.50 4.35 -8.45
C THR A 16 -17.07 4.04 -8.06
N ALA A 17 -16.78 2.76 -7.83
CA ALA A 17 -15.45 2.17 -7.75
C ALA A 17 -14.63 2.37 -9.05
N ASP A 18 -14.74 3.55 -9.66
CA ASP A 18 -13.98 3.99 -10.82
C ASP A 18 -12.71 4.65 -10.27
N ASP A 19 -11.68 3.82 -10.15
CA ASP A 19 -10.27 4.13 -9.88
C ASP A 19 -10.00 5.33 -8.95
N ASP A 20 -9.76 5.00 -7.67
CA ASP A 20 -9.10 5.87 -6.67
C ASP A 20 -7.64 6.20 -7.04
N ASP A 21 -7.25 6.00 -8.30
CA ASP A 21 -5.96 6.38 -8.86
C ASP A 21 -5.79 7.91 -8.90
N GLY A 22 -6.90 8.66 -8.92
CA GLY A 22 -6.89 10.13 -8.90
C GLY A 22 -6.45 10.75 -7.57
N MET A 23 -6.45 9.99 -6.48
CA MET A 23 -5.93 10.41 -5.17
C MET A 23 -4.61 9.73 -4.80
N LEU A 24 -4.03 8.93 -5.70
CA LEU A 24 -2.72 8.35 -5.46
C LEU A 24 -1.63 9.44 -5.44
N PRO A 25 -0.58 9.26 -4.64
CA PRO A 25 0.60 10.12 -4.72
C PRO A 25 1.20 10.03 -6.12
N ASP A 26 1.86 11.10 -6.57
CA ASP A 26 2.52 11.18 -7.89
C ASP A 26 3.43 9.99 -8.17
N MET A 27 4.01 9.39 -7.11
CA MET A 27 4.74 8.14 -7.16
C MET A 27 4.47 7.31 -5.90
N LEU A 28 4.27 6.00 -6.09
CA LEU A 28 4.27 5.06 -4.99
C LEU A 28 5.69 4.82 -4.49
N GLU A 29 5.85 4.77 -3.16
CA GLU A 29 7.11 4.42 -2.53
C GLU A 29 7.65 3.09 -3.07
N ALA A 30 8.97 3.00 -3.25
CA ALA A 30 9.60 1.84 -3.86
C ALA A 30 9.33 0.55 -3.05
N SER A 31 9.35 0.66 -1.72
CA SER A 31 9.02 -0.46 -0.81
C SER A 31 7.59 -0.96 -0.99
N TYR A 32 6.62 -0.04 -1.13
CA TYR A 32 5.23 -0.39 -1.37
C TYR A 32 5.04 -1.08 -2.73
N THR A 33 5.69 -0.57 -3.76
CA THR A 33 5.66 -1.15 -5.11
C THR A 33 6.26 -2.56 -5.10
N CYS A 34 7.40 -2.76 -4.43
CA CYS A 34 8.00 -4.08 -4.25
C CYS A 34 7.09 -5.05 -3.49
N ALA A 35 6.49 -4.62 -2.37
CA ALA A 35 5.56 -5.45 -1.61
C ALA A 35 4.36 -5.89 -2.45
N SER A 36 3.83 -4.98 -3.26
CA SER A 36 2.70 -5.25 -4.15
C SER A 36 3.08 -6.21 -5.28
N ALA A 37 4.25 -6.01 -5.89
CA ALA A 37 4.79 -6.89 -6.91
C ALA A 37 5.03 -8.31 -6.39
N VAL A 38 5.57 -8.45 -5.17
CA VAL A 38 5.77 -9.77 -4.53
C VAL A 38 4.44 -10.45 -4.21
N ALA A 39 3.44 -9.68 -3.78
CA ALA A 39 2.10 -10.19 -3.49
C ALA A 39 1.25 -10.48 -4.74
N GLY A 40 1.69 -10.02 -5.91
CA GLY A 40 0.93 -10.10 -7.16
C GLY A 40 -0.29 -9.18 -7.22
N ALA A 41 -0.47 -8.28 -6.24
CA ALA A 41 -1.65 -7.44 -6.11
C ALA A 41 -1.38 -6.17 -5.28
N LEU A 42 -2.21 -5.15 -5.47
CA LEU A 42 -2.27 -3.94 -4.64
C LEU A 42 -3.09 -4.19 -3.36
N ASN A 43 -3.08 -3.25 -2.41
CA ASN A 43 -3.79 -3.43 -1.12
C ASN A 43 -5.32 -3.36 -1.25
N TRP A 44 -5.85 -2.70 -2.29
CA TRP A 44 -7.28 -2.59 -2.58
C TRP A 44 -7.82 -3.70 -3.50
N GLN A 45 -6.95 -4.52 -4.07
CA GLN A 45 -7.38 -5.65 -4.91
C GLN A 45 -7.90 -6.82 -4.07
N PRO A 46 -8.73 -7.72 -4.65
CA PRO A 46 -9.33 -8.85 -3.93
C PRO A 46 -8.30 -9.73 -3.23
N LEU A 47 -8.70 -10.32 -2.10
CA LEU A 47 -7.84 -11.19 -1.31
C LEU A 47 -7.52 -12.48 -2.06
N GLU A 48 -8.46 -12.95 -2.87
CA GLU A 48 -8.35 -14.16 -3.69
C GLU A 48 -7.27 -14.03 -4.78
N GLU A 49 -6.96 -12.80 -5.19
CA GLU A 49 -5.92 -12.47 -6.17
C GLU A 49 -4.57 -12.12 -5.52
N THR A 50 -4.54 -12.03 -4.19
CA THR A 50 -3.38 -11.58 -3.42
C THR A 50 -2.66 -12.76 -2.78
N ASP A 51 -1.35 -12.90 -3.02
CA ASP A 51 -0.49 -13.74 -2.18
C ASP A 51 -0.18 -13.03 -0.85
N VAL A 52 -1.09 -13.23 0.10
CA VAL A 52 -1.01 -12.63 1.44
C VAL A 52 0.22 -13.11 2.19
N ALA A 53 0.61 -14.37 1.99
CA ALA A 53 1.77 -14.95 2.67
C ALA A 53 3.07 -14.32 2.15
N ALA A 54 3.20 -14.17 0.83
CA ALA A 54 4.34 -13.50 0.21
C ALA A 54 4.43 -12.02 0.63
N ARG A 55 3.30 -11.30 0.65
CA ARG A 55 3.26 -9.91 1.15
C ARG A 55 3.77 -9.79 2.58
N ARG A 56 3.32 -10.68 3.47
CA ARG A 56 3.76 -10.70 4.88
C ARG A 56 5.24 -11.05 5.01
N ALA A 57 5.71 -12.05 4.25
CA ALA A 57 7.11 -12.44 4.25
C ALA A 57 8.03 -11.30 3.79
N PHE A 58 7.64 -10.56 2.74
CA PHE A 58 8.36 -9.38 2.30
C PHE A 58 8.50 -8.33 3.41
N TRP A 59 7.39 -7.96 4.07
CA TRP A 59 7.44 -6.93 5.10
C TRP A 59 8.24 -7.34 6.34
N LEU A 60 8.15 -8.59 6.77
CA LEU A 60 8.97 -9.11 7.87
C LEU A 60 10.46 -9.00 7.52
N TRP A 61 10.87 -9.52 6.36
CA TRP A 61 12.26 -9.38 5.90
C TRP A 61 12.70 -7.92 5.76
N TYR A 62 11.86 -7.07 5.18
CA TYR A 62 12.21 -5.67 4.92
C TYR A 62 12.48 -4.90 6.22
N LEU A 63 11.63 -5.10 7.23
CA LEU A 63 11.74 -4.43 8.52
C LEU A 63 12.83 -5.04 9.42
N ASP A 64 12.95 -6.37 9.45
CA ASP A 64 13.85 -7.07 10.36
C ASP A 64 15.29 -7.19 9.82
N GLU A 65 15.46 -7.19 8.49
CA GLU A 65 16.76 -7.45 7.86
C GLU A 65 17.20 -6.33 6.92
N ALA A 66 16.37 -5.92 5.95
CA ALA A 66 16.80 -5.01 4.88
C ALA A 66 17.13 -3.60 5.42
N ILE A 67 16.25 -3.01 6.23
CA ILE A 67 16.50 -1.69 6.83
C ILE A 67 17.71 -1.74 7.77
N PRO A 68 17.81 -2.67 8.74
CA PRO A 68 18.99 -2.77 9.61
C PRO A 68 20.30 -2.94 8.85
N ALA A 69 20.32 -3.74 7.78
CA ALA A 69 21.52 -3.94 6.96
C ALA A 69 22.01 -2.65 6.30
N VAL A 70 21.09 -1.79 5.83
CA VAL A 70 21.44 -0.48 5.25
C VAL A 70 21.90 0.51 6.32
N LEU A 71 21.24 0.52 7.48
CA LEU A 71 21.58 1.43 8.59
C LEU A 71 22.86 1.06 9.34
N ALA A 72 23.32 -0.19 9.20
CA ALA A 72 24.60 -0.64 9.75
C ALA A 72 25.82 -0.23 8.90
N GLY A 73 25.59 0.40 7.73
CA GLY A 73 26.60 1.04 6.89
C GLY A 73 26.81 2.52 7.21
#